data_AF-A0A6A2ZVA1-F1
#
_entry.id   AF-A0A6A2ZVA1-F1
#
_cell.length_a   1.000
_cell.length_b   1.000
_cell.length_c   1.000
_cell.angle_alpha   90.00
_cell.angle_beta   90.00
_cell.angle_gamma   90.00
#
_symmetry.space_group_name_H-M   'P 1'
#
loop_
_entity.id
_entity.type
_entity.pdbx_description
1 polymer ?
#
loop_
_entity_poly.entity_id
_entity_poly.type
_entity_poly.pdbx_seq_one_letter_code
_entity_poly.pdbx_strand_id
1 'polypeptide(L)'
;MYTFVFSPRFAETLDADVKRWSSGKEGNLRALLSTLQYLCYKSGWQPIPLTEVITSAAVKKAYRKATLCVHPDKLQQRGASIQHKYVCEKVFDLLKEAWNKFSSEER
;
A
#
# COMPACT_ATOMS: atom_id res chain seq x y z
N MET A 1 -2.92 17.53 17.32
CA MET A 1 -1.79 16.78 16.72
C MET A 1 -1.92 15.35 17.21
N TYR A 2 -2.47 14.43 16.42
CA TYR A 2 -2.76 13.06 16.87
C TYR A 2 -1.46 12.24 16.91
N THR A 3 -0.75 12.27 18.03
CA THR A 3 0.31 11.30 18.33
C THR A 3 -0.36 9.98 18.67
N PHE A 4 -0.41 9.06 17.69
CA PHE A 4 -0.81 7.69 17.93
C PHE A 4 0.01 7.11 19.09
N VAL A 5 -0.67 6.57 20.11
CA VAL A 5 -0.04 5.92 21.28
C VAL A 5 0.58 4.60 20.81
N PHE A 6 1.76 4.69 20.22
CA PHE A 6 2.60 3.54 19.90
C PHE A 6 3.84 3.56 20.77
N SER A 7 4.20 2.40 21.31
CA SER A 7 5.54 2.22 21.83
C SER A 7 6.53 2.35 20.65
N PRO A 8 7.62 3.14 20.76
CA PRO A 8 8.55 3.41 19.65
C PRO A 8 9.09 2.12 19.01
N ARG A 9 9.38 1.10 19.83
CA ARG A 9 9.82 -0.24 19.38
C ARG A 9 8.84 -0.92 18.43
N PHE A 10 7.54 -0.70 18.65
CA PHE A 10 6.50 -1.29 17.83
C PHE A 10 6.41 -0.58 16.47
N ALA A 11 6.51 0.75 16.45
CA ALA A 11 6.58 1.51 15.21
C ALA A 11 7.82 1.14 14.37
N GLU A 12 8.98 0.95 15.01
CA GLU A 12 10.20 0.48 14.35
C GLU A 12 10.02 -0.90 13.71
N THR A 13 9.32 -1.83 14.38
CA THR A 13 9.06 -3.16 13.83
C THR A 13 8.17 -3.08 12.59
N LEU A 14 7.09 -2.29 12.64
CA LEU A 14 6.21 -2.08 11.49
C LEU A 14 6.93 -1.40 10.33
N ASP A 15 7.76 -0.40 10.61
CA ASP A 15 8.55 0.28 9.59
C ASP A 15 9.57 -0.67 8.94
N ALA A 16 10.22 -1.52 9.75
CA ALA A 16 11.10 -2.57 9.25
C ALA A 16 10.37 -3.58 8.36
N ASP A 17 9.15 -3.99 8.72
CA ASP A 17 8.32 -4.89 7.89
C ASP A 17 7.92 -4.22 6.57
N VAL A 18 7.48 -2.96 6.62
CA VAL A 18 7.14 -2.18 5.41
C VAL A 18 8.37 -2.04 4.52
N LYS A 19 9.52 -1.68 5.09
CA LYS A 19 10.78 -1.50 4.37
C LYS A 19 11.28 -2.80 3.77
N ARG A 20 11.19 -3.91 4.51
CA ARG A 20 11.55 -5.24 4.01
C ARG A 20 10.61 -5.68 2.89
N TRP A 21 9.32 -5.35 2.99
CA TRP A 21 8.38 -5.58 1.92
C TRP A 21 8.69 -4.69 0.72
N SER A 22 8.94 -3.39 0.87
CA SER A 22 9.19 -2.47 -0.25
C SER A 22 10.52 -2.75 -0.94
N SER A 23 11.53 -3.19 -0.18
CA SER A 23 12.88 -3.45 -0.66
C SER A 23 12.89 -4.30 -1.93
N GLY A 24 13.49 -3.77 -3.00
CA GLY A 24 13.62 -4.45 -4.30
C GLY A 24 12.42 -4.28 -5.24
N LYS A 25 11.32 -3.66 -4.80
CA LYS A 25 10.18 -3.28 -5.66
C LYS A 25 9.71 -1.84 -5.46
N GLU A 26 10.50 -1.03 -4.77
CA GLU A 26 10.33 0.41 -4.65
C GLU A 26 10.29 1.06 -6.04
N GLY A 27 9.18 1.72 -6.35
CA GLY A 27 8.92 2.31 -7.66
C GLY A 27 8.28 1.38 -8.70
N ASN A 28 8.19 0.07 -8.45
CA ASN A 28 7.50 -0.84 -9.37
C ASN A 28 6.04 -1.02 -8.94
N LEU A 29 5.16 -0.21 -9.52
CA LEU A 29 3.74 -0.18 -9.18
C LEU A 29 3.06 -1.55 -9.34
N ARG A 30 3.40 -2.30 -10.38
CA ARG A 30 2.82 -3.65 -10.63
C ARG A 30 3.17 -4.63 -9.52
N ALA A 31 4.43 -4.64 -9.10
CA ALA A 31 4.92 -5.50 -8.04
C ALA A 31 4.31 -5.12 -6.67
N LEU A 32 4.18 -3.83 -6.38
CA LEU A 32 3.54 -3.35 -5.16
C LEU A 32 2.06 -3.76 -5.10
N LEU A 33 1.31 -3.56 -6.18
CA LEU A 33 -0.11 -3.95 -6.25
C LEU A 33 -0.32 -5.46 -6.08
N SER A 34 0.56 -6.28 -6.69
CA SER A 34 0.47 -7.73 -6.63
C SER A 34 0.85 -8.32 -5.26
N THR A 35 1.49 -7.53 -4.40
CA THR A 35 1.97 -7.97 -3.07
C THR A 35 1.41 -7.15 -1.91
N LEU A 36 0.48 -6.23 -2.18
CA LEU A 36 -0.15 -5.36 -1.19
C LEU A 36 -0.93 -6.13 -0.11
N GLN A 37 -1.45 -7.31 -0.46
CA GLN A 37 -2.21 -8.19 0.44
C GLN A 37 -1.40 -8.66 1.66
N TYR A 38 -0.07 -8.74 1.57
CA TYR A 38 0.77 -9.21 2.68
C TYR A 38 0.76 -8.22 3.86
N LEU A 39 0.74 -6.92 3.57
CA LEU A 39 0.75 -5.88 4.59
C LEU A 39 -0.67 -5.44 4.97
N CYS A 40 -1.54 -5.26 3.98
CA CYS A 40 -2.86 -4.64 4.18
C CYS A 40 -4.00 -5.64 3.99
N TYR A 41 -3.90 -6.87 4.53
CA TYR A 41 -4.89 -7.94 4.36
C TYR A 41 -6.31 -7.57 4.86
N LYS A 42 -6.44 -6.69 5.87
CA LYS A 42 -7.75 -6.27 6.39
C LYS A 42 -8.43 -5.16 5.57
N SER A 43 -7.74 -4.59 4.57
CA SER A 43 -8.31 -3.56 3.70
C SER A 43 -9.33 -4.08 2.69
N GLY A 44 -9.48 -5.40 2.57
CA GLY A 44 -10.26 -6.03 1.51
C GLY A 44 -9.65 -5.86 0.12
N TRP A 45 -8.36 -5.52 0.06
CA TRP A 45 -7.59 -5.68 -1.16
C TRP A 45 -7.61 -7.14 -1.60
N GLN A 46 -7.74 -7.34 -2.91
CA GLN A 46 -7.64 -8.67 -3.52
C GLN A 46 -6.33 -8.70 -4.31
N PRO A 47 -5.50 -9.74 -4.13
CA PRO A 47 -4.27 -9.87 -4.91
C PRO A 47 -4.64 -9.94 -6.39
N ILE A 48 -4.02 -9.07 -7.19
CA ILE A 48 -4.20 -9.06 -8.64
C ILE A 48 -2.98 -9.72 -9.25
N PRO A 49 -3.14 -10.76 -10.09
CA PRO A 49 -2.02 -11.39 -10.77
C PRO A 49 -1.39 -10.41 -11.76
N LEU A 50 -0.09 -10.53 -11.99
CA LEU A 50 0.64 -9.68 -12.93
C LEU A 50 0.05 -9.72 -14.35
N THR A 51 -0.60 -10.83 -14.71
CA THR A 51 -1.32 -11.01 -15.97
C THR A 51 -2.50 -10.05 -16.15
N GLU A 52 -3.11 -9.58 -15.06
CA GLU A 52 -4.21 -8.60 -15.11
C GLU A 52 -3.71 -7.16 -15.07
N VAL A 53 -2.48 -6.89 -14.61
CA VAL A 53 -1.86 -5.56 -14.56
C VAL A 53 -0.79 -5.35 -15.64
N ILE A 54 -0.98 -5.96 -16.81
CA ILE A 54 -0.09 -5.78 -17.97
C ILE A 54 -0.31 -4.39 -18.58
N THR A 55 -1.57 -4.06 -18.89
CA THR A 55 -1.94 -2.81 -19.57
C THR A 55 -1.95 -1.64 -18.60
N SER A 56 -1.60 -0.45 -19.09
CA SER A 56 -1.62 0.76 -18.28
C SER A 56 -3.00 1.02 -17.69
N ALA A 57 -4.06 0.90 -18.49
CA ALA A 57 -5.45 1.02 -18.03
C ALA A 57 -5.77 0.12 -16.81
N ALA A 58 -5.31 -1.13 -16.82
CA ALA A 58 -5.52 -2.04 -15.70
C ALA A 58 -4.71 -1.64 -14.46
N VAL A 59 -3.47 -1.19 -14.64
CA VAL A 59 -2.65 -0.62 -13.56
C VAL A 59 -3.33 0.60 -12.93
N LYS A 60 -3.88 1.53 -13.75
CA LYS A 60 -4.64 2.70 -13.27
C LYS A 60 -5.88 2.29 -12.47
N LYS A 61 -6.61 1.28 -12.93
CA LYS A 61 -7.79 0.75 -12.25
C LYS A 61 -7.44 0.08 -10.92
N ALA A 62 -6.40 -0.77 -10.92
CA ALA A 62 -5.90 -1.45 -9.73
C ALA A 62 -5.38 -0.44 -8.69
N TYR A 63 -4.59 0.55 -9.11
CA TYR A 63 -4.09 1.61 -8.23
C TYR A 63 -5.23 2.39 -7.55
N ARG A 64 -6.24 2.84 -8.32
CA ARG A 64 -7.41 3.53 -7.75
C ARG A 64 -8.16 2.68 -6.73
N LYS A 65 -8.25 1.36 -6.96
CA LYS A 65 -8.89 0.45 -6.01
C LYS A 65 -8.01 0.25 -4.77
N ALA A 66 -6.69 0.13 -4.95
CA ALA A 66 -5.73 -0.06 -3.85
C ALA A 66 -5.74 1.15 -2.92
N THR A 67 -5.68 2.36 -3.46
CA THR A 67 -5.71 3.61 -2.70
C THR A 67 -6.96 3.75 -1.85
N LEU A 68 -8.13 3.34 -2.36
CA LEU A 68 -9.37 3.31 -1.58
C LEU A 68 -9.34 2.25 -0.47
N CYS A 69 -8.77 1.08 -0.73
CA CYS A 69 -8.65 0.01 0.25
C CYS A 69 -7.73 0.41 1.42
N VAL A 70 -6.57 0.98 1.13
CA VAL A 70 -5.57 1.37 2.15
C VAL A 70 -5.91 2.71 2.82
N HIS A 71 -6.95 3.41 2.38
CA HIS A 71 -7.34 4.71 2.93
C HIS A 71 -7.77 4.56 4.41
N PRO A 72 -7.33 5.46 5.31
CA PRO A 72 -7.62 5.36 6.75
C PRO A 72 -9.12 5.36 7.07
N ASP A 73 -9.95 6.06 6.28
CA ASP A 73 -11.41 6.04 6.41
C ASP A 73 -12.01 4.64 6.21
N LYS A 74 -11.59 3.93 5.14
CA LYS A 74 -12.07 2.58 4.84
C LYS A 74 -11.55 1.56 5.83
N LEU A 75 -10.31 1.72 6.28
CA LEU A 75 -9.74 0.89 7.35
C LEU A 75 -10.46 1.11 8.68
N GLN A 76 -10.87 2.35 8.97
CA GLN A 76 -11.64 2.68 10.16
C GLN A 76 -13.04 2.04 10.13
N GLN A 77 -13.74 2.11 8.99
CA GLN A 77 -15.04 1.45 8.80
C GLN A 77 -14.96 -0.07 9.00
N ARG A 78 -13.80 -0.68 8.72
CA ARG A 78 -13.56 -2.13 8.85
C ARG A 78 -13.04 -2.55 10.23
N GLY A 79 -12.90 -1.62 11.18
CA GLY A 79 -12.34 -1.92 12.50
C GLY A 79 -10.86 -2.32 12.46
N ALA A 80 -10.10 -1.82 11.48
CA ALA A 80 -8.67 -2.10 11.39
C ALA A 80 -7.94 -1.52 12.61
N SER A 81 -7.07 -2.33 13.21
CA SER A 81 -6.21 -1.90 14.32
C SER A 81 -5.33 -0.73 13.90
N ILE A 82 -4.98 0.11 14.87
CA ILE A 82 -4.12 1.28 14.66
C ILE A 82 -2.81 0.89 13.96
N GLN A 83 -2.28 -0.29 14.26
CA GLN A 83 -1.04 -0.83 13.69
C GLN A 83 -1.15 -1.03 12.19
N HIS A 84 -2.30 -1.58 11.78
CA HIS A 84 -2.62 -1.84 10.40
C HIS A 84 -2.84 -0.52 9.64
N LYS A 85 -3.50 0.46 10.27
CA LYS A 85 -3.65 1.80 9.69
C LYS A 85 -2.29 2.44 9.41
N TYR A 86 -1.36 2.35 10.37
CA TYR A 86 0.01 2.88 10.21
C TYR A 86 0.75 2.22 9.03
N VAL A 87 0.74 0.88 8.96
CA VAL A 87 1.36 0.14 7.86
C VAL A 87 0.73 0.51 6.51
N CYS A 88 -0.60 0.51 6.43
CA CYS A 88 -1.30 0.81 5.18
C CYS A 88 -1.09 2.26 4.73
N GLU A 89 -0.93 3.22 5.66
CA GLU A 89 -0.54 4.60 5.37
C GLU A 89 0.85 4.67 4.73
N LYS A 90 1.85 3.99 5.31
CA LYS A 90 3.19 3.91 4.71
C LYS A 90 3.18 3.28 3.32
N VAL A 91 2.39 2.22 3.15
CA VAL A 91 2.23 1.56 1.84
C VAL A 91 1.52 2.46 0.83
N PHE A 92 0.57 3.29 1.27
CA PHE A 92 -0.09 4.27 0.42
C PHE A 92 0.90 5.29 -0.16
N ASP A 93 1.83 5.79 0.65
CA ASP A 93 2.88 6.70 0.17
C ASP A 93 3.80 6.03 -0.86
N LEU A 94 4.19 4.78 -0.62
CA LEU A 94 4.98 3.99 -1.58
C LEU A 94 4.24 3.76 -2.90
N LEU A 95 2.93 3.46 -2.83
CA LEU A 95 2.10 3.31 -4.01
C LEU A 95 1.98 4.62 -4.79
N LYS A 96 1.84 5.76 -4.09
CA LYS A 96 1.82 7.10 -4.70
C LYS A 96 3.12 7.41 -5.44
N GLU A 97 4.27 7.10 -4.83
CA GLU A 97 5.56 7.32 -5.46
C GLU A 97 5.71 6.46 -6.72
N ALA A 98 5.38 5.18 -6.63
CA ALA A 98 5.42 4.28 -7.78
C ALA A 98 4.43 4.69 -8.88
N TRP A 99 3.27 5.23 -8.51
CA TRP A 99 2.32 5.82 -9.46
C TRP A 99 2.88 7.05 -10.16
N ASN A 100 3.54 7.95 -9.43
CA ASN A 100 4.17 9.13 -10.04
C ASN A 100 5.25 8.73 -11.04
N LYS A 101 6.09 7.73 -10.71
CA LYS A 101 7.07 7.16 -11.64
C LYS A 101 6.39 6.56 -12.87
N PHE A 102 5.40 5.68 -12.67
CA PHE A 102 4.63 5.07 -13.76
C PHE A 102 3.95 6.11 -14.67
N SER A 103 3.37 7.15 -14.08
CA SER A 103 2.72 8.24 -14.83
C SER A 103 3.72 9.15 -15.54
N SER A 104 4.95 9.26 -15.05
CA SER A 104 6.03 9.99 -15.72
C SER A 104 6.63 9.21 -16.89
N GLU A 105 6.64 7.88 -16.80
CA GLU A 105 7.19 6.98 -17.83
C GLU A 105 6.19 6.74 -18.97
N GLU A 106 4.89 6.87 -18.69
CA GLU A 106 3.80 6.87 -19.69
C GLU A 106 3.53 8.26 -20.31
N ARG A 107 4.37 9.27 -20.03
CA ARG A 107 4.20 10.65 -20.52
C ARG A 107 4.99 10.94 -21.78
#